data_AF-A0A3D5YJB7-F1
#
_entry.id   AF-A0A3D5YJB7-F1
#
_cell.length_a   1.000
_cell.length_b   1.000
_cell.length_c   1.000
_cell.angle_alpha   90.00
_cell.angle_beta   90.00
_cell.angle_gamma   90.00
#
_symmetry.space_group_name_H-M   'P 1'
#
loop_
_entity.id
_entity.type
_entity.pdbx_description
1 polymer ?
#
loop_
_entity_poly.entity_id
_entity_poly.type
_entity_poly.pdbx_seq_one_letter_code
_entity_poly.pdbx_strand_id
1 'polypeptide(L)'
;FGEHIPMNMHPKIRSEQACFLSSSTAVALAKKYNSRLHVFHISTALETSLFSNKKQLSEKRITSEVCIHHLWFDDKQYDEKGSLIKWNPAVKTAADREGLWKALLDDRIDV
;
A
#
# COMPACT_ATOMS: atom_id res chain seq x y z
N PHE A 1 26.19 3.90 -2.10
CA PHE A 1 25.47 4.29 -3.33
C PHE A 1 25.46 5.81 -3.38
N GLY A 2 26.31 6.41 -4.22
CA GLY A 2 26.30 7.87 -4.47
C GLY A 2 25.19 8.20 -5.46
N GLU A 3 25.54 8.73 -6.64
CA GLU A 3 24.56 9.00 -7.71
C GLU A 3 23.98 7.72 -8.38
N HIS A 4 24.59 6.55 -8.14
CA HIS A 4 24.17 5.28 -8.73
C HIS A 4 23.51 4.37 -7.69
N ILE A 5 22.25 4.66 -7.36
CA ILE A 5 21.41 3.81 -6.50
C ILE A 5 20.76 2.73 -7.37
N PRO A 6 20.98 1.43 -7.11
CA PRO A 6 20.30 0.35 -7.81
C PRO A 6 18.77 0.43 -7.64
N MET A 7 18.01 0.06 -8.67
CA MET A 7 16.54 0.17 -8.64
C MET A 7 15.90 -0.71 -7.56
N ASN A 8 16.48 -1.86 -7.24
CA ASN A 8 16.03 -2.73 -6.15
C ASN A 8 16.17 -2.10 -4.74
N MET A 9 16.88 -0.99 -4.60
CA MET A 9 16.93 -0.19 -3.37
C MET A 9 15.74 0.75 -3.21
N HIS A 10 14.99 1.03 -4.29
CA HIS A 10 13.80 1.91 -4.24
C HIS A 10 12.76 1.48 -3.19
N PRO A 11 12.32 0.20 -3.11
CA PRO A 11 11.40 -0.26 -2.07
C PRO A 11 12.03 -0.36 -0.67
N LYS A 12 13.37 -0.36 -0.56
CA LYS A 12 14.07 -0.32 0.73
C LYS A 12 14.15 1.10 1.29
N ILE A 13 14.35 2.08 0.42
CA ILE A 13 14.32 3.52 0.76
C ILE A 13 12.88 3.96 1.05
N ARG A 14 11.93 3.59 0.19
CA ARG A 14 10.49 3.82 0.37
C ARG A 14 9.89 2.58 1.03
N SER A 15 10.28 2.35 2.28
CA SER A 15 10.04 1.10 3.03
C SER A 15 8.58 0.83 3.36
N GLU A 16 8.25 -0.43 3.68
CA GLU A 16 6.95 -0.82 4.24
C GLU A 16 6.62 0.00 5.50
N GLN A 17 7.59 0.12 6.39
CA GLN A 17 7.45 0.87 7.64
C GLN A 17 7.09 2.35 7.40
N ALA A 18 7.67 2.99 6.38
CA ALA A 18 7.33 4.37 6.04
C ALA A 18 5.87 4.51 5.58
N CYS A 19 5.41 3.59 4.71
CA CYS A 19 4.01 3.54 4.27
C CYS A 19 3.08 3.33 5.46
N PHE A 20 3.35 2.30 6.28
CA PHE A 20 2.53 1.98 7.44
C PHE A 20 2.47 3.12 8.47
N LEU A 21 3.60 3.76 8.79
CA LEU A 21 3.62 4.88 9.73
C LEU A 21 2.78 6.06 9.22
N SER A 22 2.88 6.37 7.93
CA SER A 22 2.08 7.43 7.30
C SER A 22 0.58 7.10 7.35
N SER A 23 0.21 5.92 6.85
CA SER A 23 -1.18 5.46 6.79
C SER A 23 -1.80 5.32 8.18
N SER A 24 -1.10 4.71 9.14
CA SER A 24 -1.58 4.55 10.51
C SER A 24 -1.78 5.90 11.22
N THR A 25 -0.89 6.86 10.99
CA THR A 25 -1.03 8.23 11.54
C THR A 25 -2.27 8.92 10.97
N ALA A 26 -2.47 8.88 9.66
CA ALA A 26 -3.65 9.46 9.01
C ALA A 26 -4.95 8.80 9.49
N VAL A 27 -4.98 7.47 9.58
CA VAL A 27 -6.12 6.70 10.10
C VAL A 27 -6.41 7.04 11.56
N ALA A 28 -5.38 7.18 12.41
CA ALA A 28 -5.55 7.54 13.81
C ALA A 28 -6.15 8.95 13.96
N LEU A 29 -5.68 9.93 13.18
CA LEU A 29 -6.24 11.28 13.17
C LEU A 29 -7.69 11.28 12.65
N ALA A 30 -7.99 10.55 11.58
CA ALA A 30 -9.34 10.44 11.05
C ALA A 30 -10.30 9.82 12.08
N LYS A 31 -9.87 8.79 12.82
CA LYS A 31 -10.63 8.21 13.94
C LYS A 31 -10.83 9.23 15.07
N LYS A 32 -9.77 9.94 15.47
CA LYS A 32 -9.80 10.95 16.55
C LYS A 32 -10.81 12.07 16.28
N TYR A 33 -10.87 12.54 15.04
CA TYR A 33 -11.72 13.67 14.63
C TYR A 33 -12.98 13.23 13.88
N ASN A 34 -13.32 11.94 13.87
CA ASN A 34 -14.46 11.37 13.14
C ASN A 34 -14.55 11.83 11.65
N SER A 35 -13.40 12.09 11.04
CA SER A 35 -13.30 12.61 9.68
C SER A 35 -13.47 11.49 8.66
N ARG A 36 -13.88 11.85 7.43
CA ARG A 36 -13.89 10.90 6.31
C ARG A 36 -12.50 10.91 5.66
N LEU A 37 -11.92 9.73 5.47
CA LEU A 37 -10.59 9.54 4.88
C LEU A 37 -10.65 8.47 3.80
N HIS A 38 -9.99 8.72 2.69
CA HIS A 38 -9.70 7.72 1.68
C HIS A 38 -8.18 7.64 1.54
N VAL A 39 -7.61 6.45 1.75
CA VAL A 39 -6.16 6.22 1.65
C VAL A 39 -5.86 5.66 0.28
N PHE A 40 -5.16 6.46 -0.52
CA PHE A 40 -4.78 6.10 -1.89
C PHE A 40 -3.74 4.97 -1.91
N HIS A 41 -3.73 4.22 -3.02
CA HIS A 41 -2.70 3.29 -3.46
C HIS A 41 -1.99 2.50 -2.34
N ILE A 42 -2.73 1.71 -1.56
CA ILE A 42 -2.12 0.81 -0.55
C ILE A 42 -1.16 -0.16 -1.24
N SER A 43 0.03 -0.33 -0.69
CA SER A 43 1.11 -1.07 -1.35
C SER A 43 1.70 -2.21 -0.50
N THR A 44 1.28 -2.33 0.76
CA THR A 44 1.82 -3.32 1.70
C THR A 44 0.71 -4.17 2.30
N ALA A 45 1.01 -5.42 2.62
CA ALA A 45 0.09 -6.29 3.36
C ALA A 45 -0.17 -5.73 4.76
N LEU A 46 0.83 -5.14 5.40
CA LEU A 46 0.74 -4.59 6.74
C LEU A 46 -0.30 -3.46 6.85
N GLU A 47 -0.33 -2.54 5.88
CA GLU A 47 -1.33 -1.45 5.83
C GLU A 47 -2.77 -1.96 5.76
N THR A 48 -3.01 -3.13 5.15
CA THR A 48 -4.37 -3.71 5.05
C THR A 48 -5.00 -4.01 6.41
N SER A 49 -4.19 -4.07 7.49
CA SER A 49 -4.68 -4.23 8.87
C SER A 49 -5.36 -2.98 9.44
N LEU A 50 -5.17 -1.82 8.80
CA LEU A 50 -5.77 -0.55 9.20
C LEU A 50 -7.25 -0.42 8.80
N PHE A 51 -7.68 -1.25 7.85
CA PHE A 51 -9.02 -1.24 7.26
C PHE A 51 -9.83 -2.47 7.70
N SER A 52 -11.15 -2.37 7.58
CA SER A 52 -12.08 -3.41 8.04
C SER A 52 -13.21 -3.61 7.06
N ASN A 53 -13.64 -4.86 6.91
CA ASN A 53 -14.77 -5.31 6.12
C ASN A 53 -16.05 -5.55 6.97
N LYS A 54 -16.07 -5.13 8.24
CA LYS A 54 -17.21 -5.36 9.15
C LYS A 54 -18.44 -4.48 8.88
N LYS A 55 -18.29 -3.42 8.08
CA LYS A 55 -19.34 -2.46 7.76
C LYS A 55 -19.48 -2.36 6.25
N GLN A 56 -20.69 -2.06 5.79
CA GLN A 56 -20.93 -1.79 4.37
C GLN A 56 -20.14 -0.55 3.92
N LEU A 57 -19.72 -0.51 2.66
CA LEU A 57 -18.90 0.59 2.10
C LEU A 57 -19.51 1.98 2.34
N SER A 58 -20.84 2.10 2.21
CA SER A 58 -21.58 3.35 2.46
C SER A 58 -21.44 3.87 3.90
N GLU A 59 -21.19 2.98 4.85
CA GLU A 59 -21.05 3.28 6.28
C GLU A 59 -19.59 3.48 6.70
N LYS A 60 -18.62 3.07 5.88
CA LYS A 60 -17.19 3.24 6.17
C LYS A 60 -16.84 4.72 6.13
N ARG A 61 -16.20 5.23 7.18
CA ARG A 61 -15.61 6.58 7.20
C ARG A 61 -14.17 6.60 6.69
N ILE A 62 -13.48 5.47 6.80
CA ILE A 62 -12.13 5.28 6.34
C ILE A 62 -12.19 4.19 5.27
N THR A 63 -11.75 4.54 4.08
CA THR A 63 -11.72 3.66 2.91
C THR A 63 -10.33 3.62 2.33
N SER A 64 -10.05 2.64 1.48
CA SER A 64 -8.75 2.47 0.84
C SER A 64 -8.90 1.99 -0.60
N GLU A 65 -7.87 2.22 -1.39
CA GLU A 65 -7.78 1.73 -2.77
C GLU A 65 -6.42 1.05 -3.01
N VAL A 66 -6.36 0.18 -4.02
CA VAL A 66 -5.12 -0.42 -4.52
C VAL A 66 -5.02 -0.25 -6.02
N CYS A 67 -3.83 0.05 -6.52
CA CYS A 67 -3.61 0.13 -7.95
C CYS A 67 -3.16 -1.23 -8.53
N ILE A 68 -3.55 -1.50 -9.78
CA ILE A 68 -3.25 -2.74 -10.50
C ILE A 68 -1.75 -3.08 -10.49
N HIS A 69 -0.86 -2.09 -10.56
CA HIS A 69 0.58 -2.34 -10.55
C HIS A 69 1.08 -2.93 -9.21
N HIS A 70 0.40 -2.68 -8.09
CA HIS A 70 0.68 -3.33 -6.80
C HIS A 70 0.06 -4.73 -6.67
N LEU A 71 -0.96 -5.04 -7.47
CA LEU A 71 -1.54 -6.38 -7.59
C LEU A 71 -0.82 -7.26 -8.62
N TRP A 72 -0.04 -6.64 -9.51
CA TRP A 72 0.63 -7.30 -10.63
C TRP A 72 2.11 -7.55 -10.36
N PHE A 73 2.85 -6.50 -9.99
CA PHE A 73 4.30 -6.59 -9.81
C PHE A 73 4.72 -6.91 -8.36
N ASP A 74 5.91 -7.47 -8.22
CA ASP A 74 6.68 -7.57 -6.98
C ASP A 74 8.14 -7.11 -7.18
N ASP A 75 8.85 -6.94 -6.07
CA ASP A 75 10.18 -6.31 -6.03
C ASP A 75 11.28 -7.12 -6.73
N LYS A 76 11.06 -8.41 -7.03
CA LYS A 76 12.01 -9.21 -7.81
C LYS A 76 12.12 -8.71 -9.26
N GLN A 77 11.11 -7.98 -9.74
CA GLN A 77 11.05 -7.51 -11.12
C GLN A 77 11.83 -6.20 -11.35
N TYR A 78 12.38 -5.57 -10.30
CA TYR A 78 13.24 -4.39 -10.46
C TYR A 78 14.54 -4.69 -11.21
N ASP A 79 15.06 -5.92 -11.12
CA ASP A 79 16.30 -6.30 -11.80
C ASP A 79 16.13 -6.33 -13.32
N GLU A 80 14.96 -6.75 -13.82
CA GLU A 80 14.63 -6.78 -15.25
C GLU A 80 14.05 -5.44 -15.73
N LYS A 81 13.09 -4.87 -14.98
CA LYS A 81 12.27 -3.74 -15.43
C LYS A 81 12.82 -2.37 -15.02
N GLY A 82 13.74 -2.34 -14.05
CA GLY A 82 14.38 -1.11 -13.59
C GLY A 82 13.38 0.01 -13.29
N SER A 83 13.57 1.16 -13.95
CA SER A 83 12.73 2.35 -13.76
C SER A 83 11.31 2.23 -14.31
N LEU A 84 11.01 1.24 -15.17
CA LEU A 84 9.67 1.05 -15.74
C LEU A 84 8.62 0.69 -14.68
N ILE A 85 9.06 0.21 -13.52
CA ILE A 85 8.17 -0.11 -12.39
C ILE A 85 8.42 0.75 -11.14
N LYS A 86 9.03 1.93 -11.30
CA LYS A 86 9.33 2.83 -10.19
C LYS A 86 8.15 3.74 -9.86
N TRP A 87 7.34 3.36 -8.86
CA TRP A 87 6.22 4.15 -8.32
C TRP A 87 6.44 4.62 -6.88
N ASN A 88 5.61 5.56 -6.42
CA ASN A 88 5.46 5.90 -5.01
C ASN A 88 3.97 5.73 -4.65
N PRO A 89 3.61 4.81 -3.73
CA PRO A 89 4.48 3.87 -3.02
C PRO A 89 5.22 2.90 -3.96
N ALA A 90 6.36 2.39 -3.52
CA ALA A 90 7.15 1.45 -4.33
C ALA A 90 6.41 0.11 -4.48
N VAL A 91 6.59 -0.59 -5.61
CA VAL A 91 6.26 -2.02 -5.71
C VAL A 91 7.05 -2.78 -4.64
N LYS A 92 6.36 -3.60 -3.84
CA LYS A 92 6.89 -4.27 -2.64
C LYS A 92 7.08 -5.77 -2.87
N THR A 93 7.13 -6.56 -1.79
CA THR A 93 7.42 -7.99 -1.87
C THR A 93 6.24 -8.77 -2.48
N ALA A 94 6.51 -10.02 -2.90
CA ALA A 94 5.44 -10.91 -3.35
C ALA A 94 4.40 -11.19 -2.24
N ALA A 95 4.84 -11.23 -0.97
CA ALA A 95 3.94 -11.39 0.18
C ALA A 95 3.02 -10.17 0.36
N ASP A 96 3.51 -8.96 0.08
CA ASP A 96 2.68 -7.77 0.03
C ASP A 96 1.62 -7.87 -1.06
N ARG A 97 2.02 -8.24 -2.28
CA ARG A 97 1.08 -8.45 -3.40
C ARG A 97 -0.01 -9.45 -3.06
N GLU A 98 0.35 -10.59 -2.47
CA GLU A 98 -0.61 -11.61 -2.02
C GLU A 98 -1.55 -11.08 -0.91
N GLY A 99 -1.00 -10.32 0.04
CA GLY A 99 -1.78 -9.68 1.10
C GLY A 99 -2.77 -8.63 0.57
N LEU A 100 -2.38 -7.87 -0.45
CA LEU A 100 -3.25 -6.93 -1.16
C LEU A 100 -4.38 -7.65 -1.89
N TRP A 101 -4.08 -8.73 -2.62
CA TRP A 101 -5.10 -9.57 -3.26
C TRP A 101 -6.10 -10.12 -2.25
N LYS A 102 -5.62 -10.64 -1.12
CA LYS A 102 -6.48 -11.12 -0.04
C LYS A 102 -7.37 -10.00 0.51
N ALA A 103 -6.80 -8.83 0.75
CA ALA A 103 -7.52 -7.67 1.28
C ALA A 103 -8.55 -7.08 0.31
N LEU A 104 -8.29 -7.18 -1.00
CA LEU A 104 -9.26 -6.81 -2.03
C LEU A 104 -10.41 -7.81 -2.10
N LEU A 105 -10.11 -9.11 -2.10
CA LEU A 105 -11.12 -10.17 -2.16
C LEU A 105 -11.95 -10.30 -0.87
N ASP A 106 -11.46 -9.78 0.26
CA ASP A 106 -12.15 -9.79 1.54
C ASP A 106 -12.76 -8.43 1.94
N ASP A 107 -12.87 -7.47 1.00
CA ASP A 107 -13.49 -6.14 1.16
C ASP A 107 -12.82 -5.24 2.22
N ARG A 108 -11.55 -5.47 2.56
CA ARG A 108 -10.75 -4.51 3.34
C ARG A 108 -10.22 -3.38 2.46
N ILE A 109 -9.96 -3.64 1.19
CA ILE A 109 -9.70 -2.63 0.16
C ILE A 109 -10.99 -2.39 -0.63
N ASP A 110 -11.32 -1.12 -0.88
CA ASP A 110 -12.64 -0.72 -1.39
C ASP A 110 -12.66 -0.40 -2.89
N VAL A 111 -11.49 -0.10 -3.49
CA VAL A 111 -11.31 0.26 -4.91
C VAL A 111 -10.06 -0.38 -5.48
#